data_AF-A0A085WJB3-F1
#
_entry.id   AF-A0A085WJB3-F1
#
_cell.length_a   1.000
_cell.length_b   1.000
_cell.length_c   1.000
_cell.angle_alpha   90.00
_cell.angle_beta   90.00
_cell.angle_gamma   90.00
#
_symmetry.space_group_name_H-M   'P 1'
#
loop_
_entity.id
_entity.type
_entity.pdbx_description
1 polymer ?
#
loop_
_entity_poly.entity_id
_entity_poly.type
_entity_poly.pdbx_seq_one_letter_code
_entity_poly.pdbx_strand_id
1 'polypeptide(L)'
;MCGVSGAVTGDAYPSVDLSHLPPEEQKKYLPRFEQDYAEFERLREQVRPLVPPGVHLWPGTKFGPMNGTARGDFGPLVLHHPWTLLMRREPLELLQAEGLSGLKGCRTALRFRKKNPPELLELELLPRGKLHPDYLLEQRPPCPRCENEPVEAPEMPTLDANSLPQDLDVFRFADFLTMIIATERFVEAVRRLGYEQDILFRELPVHGP
;
A
#
# COMPACT_ATOMS: atom_id res chain seq x y z
N MET A 1 -18.34 -4.25 14.93
CA MET A 1 -16.86 -4.17 14.81
C MET A 1 -16.26 -3.66 16.12
N CYS A 2 -14.98 -3.94 16.43
CA CYS A 2 -14.33 -3.79 17.74
C CYS A 2 -14.10 -2.36 18.28
N GLY A 3 -14.78 -1.33 17.75
CA GLY A 3 -14.70 0.05 18.25
C GLY A 3 -13.37 0.78 18.00
N VAL A 4 -12.28 0.06 17.69
CA VAL A 4 -11.06 0.64 17.12
C VAL A 4 -11.41 1.14 15.72
N SER A 5 -11.06 2.38 15.39
CA SER A 5 -11.33 3.00 14.09
C SER A 5 -10.89 2.06 12.98
N GLY A 6 -11.84 1.33 12.40
CA GLY A 6 -11.55 0.21 11.52
C GLY A 6 -11.00 0.62 10.16
N ALA A 7 -10.73 1.90 9.91
CA ALA A 7 -10.13 2.32 8.66
C ALA A 7 -8.60 2.15 8.73
N VAL A 8 -8.07 1.11 8.11
CA VAL A 8 -6.62 0.96 7.98
C VAL A 8 -6.14 1.86 6.86
N THR A 9 -5.23 2.79 7.19
CA THR A 9 -4.66 3.70 6.21
C THR A 9 -3.54 3.02 5.44
N GLY A 10 -3.48 3.22 4.13
CA GLY A 10 -2.46 2.64 3.28
C GLY A 10 -2.91 1.36 2.57
N ASP A 11 -3.91 0.63 3.06
CA ASP A 11 -4.42 -0.54 2.35
C ASP A 11 -5.21 -0.11 1.10
N ALA A 12 -4.67 -0.42 -0.08
CA ALA A 12 -5.24 0.03 -1.34
C ALA A 12 -4.88 -0.93 -2.49
N TYR A 13 -5.89 -1.25 -3.30
CA TYR A 13 -5.77 -2.03 -4.53
C TYR A 13 -6.26 -1.20 -5.71
N PRO A 14 -5.45 -0.28 -6.23
CA PRO A 14 -5.84 0.62 -7.31
C PRO A 14 -6.13 -0.10 -8.63
N SER A 15 -5.71 -1.36 -8.78
CA SER A 15 -6.05 -2.18 -9.95
C SER A 15 -7.45 -2.79 -9.91
N VAL A 16 -8.13 -2.79 -8.76
CA VAL A 16 -9.47 -3.39 -8.61
C VAL A 16 -10.52 -2.52 -9.28
N ASP A 17 -11.12 -3.04 -10.35
CA ASP A 17 -12.20 -2.36 -11.06
C ASP A 17 -13.60 -2.83 -10.61
N LEU A 18 -14.32 -1.93 -9.96
CA LEU A 18 -15.69 -2.14 -9.50
C LEU A 18 -16.75 -1.64 -10.50
N SER A 19 -16.35 -1.18 -11.69
CA SER A 19 -17.25 -0.61 -12.70
C SER A 19 -18.35 -1.57 -13.18
N HIS A 20 -18.12 -2.88 -13.05
CA HIS A 20 -19.08 -3.93 -13.37
C HIS A 20 -20.26 -4.01 -12.38
N LEU A 21 -20.14 -3.41 -11.18
CA LEU A 21 -21.20 -3.40 -10.18
C LEU A 21 -22.18 -2.25 -10.42
N PRO A 22 -23.45 -2.38 -10.02
CA PRO A 22 -24.40 -1.27 -10.04
C PRO A 22 -23.89 -0.08 -9.19
N PRO A 23 -24.19 1.19 -9.57
CA PRO A 23 -23.70 2.37 -8.83
C PRO A 23 -24.04 2.38 -7.35
N GLU A 24 -25.23 1.89 -6.96
CA GLU A 24 -25.62 1.78 -5.54
C GLU A 24 -24.77 0.76 -4.77
N GLU A 25 -24.33 -0.31 -5.44
CA GLU A 25 -23.43 -1.30 -4.87
C GLU A 25 -21.99 -0.76 -4.80
N GLN A 26 -21.54 0.00 -5.81
CA GLN A 26 -20.22 0.65 -5.78
C GLN A 26 -20.06 1.60 -4.57
N LYS A 27 -21.12 2.33 -4.20
CA LYS A 27 -21.10 3.21 -3.01
C LYS A 27 -20.80 2.42 -1.72
N LYS A 28 -21.08 1.11 -1.71
CA LYS A 28 -20.77 0.24 -0.57
C LYS A 28 -19.28 -0.04 -0.40
N TYR A 29 -18.43 0.36 -1.35
CA TYR A 29 -16.98 0.25 -1.24
C TYR A 29 -16.28 1.57 -0.90
N LEU A 30 -17.03 2.66 -0.72
CA LEU A 30 -16.46 3.88 -0.18
C LEU A 30 -15.95 3.63 1.24
N PRO A 31 -14.76 4.14 1.62
CA PRO A 31 -14.19 3.94 2.95
C PRO A 31 -15.17 4.38 4.04
N ARG A 32 -15.75 3.41 4.73
CA ARG A 32 -16.65 3.62 5.87
C ARG A 32 -16.50 2.48 6.87
N PHE A 33 -16.99 2.74 8.08
CA PHE A 33 -17.21 1.69 9.05
C PHE A 33 -18.52 0.96 8.74
N GLU A 34 -18.44 -0.29 8.30
CA GLU A 34 -19.63 -1.14 8.09
C GLU A 34 -20.11 -1.73 9.43
N GLN A 35 -21.29 -1.34 9.88
CA GLN A 35 -21.76 -1.75 11.22
C GLN A 35 -22.20 -3.21 11.24
N ASP A 36 -22.70 -3.70 10.11
CA ASP A 36 -23.09 -5.10 9.95
C ASP A 36 -21.92 -5.96 9.49
N TYR A 37 -21.53 -6.91 10.32
CA TYR A 37 -20.43 -7.82 10.01
C TYR A 37 -20.75 -8.75 8.83
N ALA A 38 -21.99 -9.21 8.71
CA ALA A 38 -22.38 -10.10 7.61
C ALA A 38 -22.30 -9.36 6.26
N GLU A 39 -22.69 -8.07 6.24
CA GLU A 39 -22.53 -7.23 5.06
C GLU A 39 -21.05 -6.97 4.74
N PHE A 40 -20.20 -6.73 5.75
CA PHE A 40 -18.77 -6.62 5.56
C PHE A 40 -18.17 -7.89 4.92
N GLU A 41 -18.50 -9.07 5.46
CA GLU A 41 -18.02 -10.34 4.89
C GLU A 41 -18.52 -10.54 3.46
N ARG A 42 -19.79 -10.26 3.17
CA ARG A 42 -20.35 -10.34 1.81
C ARG A 42 -19.61 -9.43 0.84
N LEU A 43 -19.36 -8.17 1.22
CA LEU A 43 -18.61 -7.21 0.40
C LEU A 43 -17.16 -7.66 0.19
N ARG A 44 -16.51 -8.15 1.25
CA ARG A 44 -15.14 -8.67 1.21
C ARG A 44 -15.00 -9.84 0.24
N GLU A 45 -15.95 -10.79 0.27
CA GLU A 45 -15.94 -11.94 -0.63
C GLU A 45 -16.32 -11.57 -2.07
N GLN A 46 -17.13 -10.54 -2.29
CA GLN A 46 -17.46 -10.06 -3.64
C GLN A 46 -16.22 -9.49 -4.38
N VAL A 47 -15.29 -8.84 -3.67
CA VAL A 47 -14.05 -8.30 -4.27
C VAL A 47 -12.87 -9.26 -4.23
N ARG A 48 -12.96 -10.35 -3.46
CA ARG A 48 -11.89 -11.34 -3.32
C ARG A 48 -11.31 -11.83 -4.66
N PRO A 49 -12.12 -12.10 -5.72
CA PRO A 49 -11.59 -12.55 -7.00
C PRO A 49 -10.81 -11.48 -7.77
N LEU A 50 -10.93 -10.20 -7.38
CA LEU A 50 -10.35 -9.05 -8.07
C LEU A 50 -9.02 -8.61 -7.45
N VAL A 51 -8.71 -9.05 -6.24
CA VAL A 51 -7.47 -8.73 -5.52
C VAL A 51 -6.46 -9.88 -5.64
N PRO A 52 -5.16 -9.61 -5.42
CA PRO A 52 -4.16 -10.68 -5.37
C PRO A 52 -4.52 -11.76 -4.33
N PRO A 53 -4.24 -13.04 -4.62
CA PRO A 53 -4.59 -14.13 -3.71
C PRO A 53 -3.81 -14.03 -2.39
N GLY A 54 -4.47 -14.40 -1.29
CA GLY A 54 -3.85 -14.46 0.04
C GLY A 54 -3.66 -13.12 0.75
N VAL A 55 -4.01 -12.00 0.11
CA VAL A 55 -3.95 -10.69 0.79
C VAL A 55 -5.10 -10.54 1.79
N HIS A 56 -4.80 -9.93 2.93
CA HIS A 56 -5.80 -9.53 3.88
C HIS A 56 -6.55 -8.30 3.35
N LEU A 57 -7.87 -8.26 3.57
CA LEU A 57 -8.73 -7.13 3.20
C LEU A 57 -9.30 -6.55 4.49
N TRP A 58 -8.58 -5.57 5.02
CA TRP A 58 -8.97 -4.93 6.28
C TRP A 58 -10.19 -4.05 6.06
N PRO A 59 -10.98 -3.76 7.11
CA PRO A 59 -11.95 -2.69 6.98
C PRO A 59 -11.24 -1.38 6.54
N GLY A 60 -11.89 -0.62 5.66
CA GLY A 60 -11.31 0.59 5.08
C GLY A 60 -10.35 0.41 3.91
N THR A 61 -10.08 -0.83 3.44
CA THR A 61 -9.37 -1.07 2.16
C THR A 61 -9.94 -0.20 1.05
N LYS A 62 -9.07 0.47 0.29
CA LYS A 62 -9.46 1.27 -0.87
C LYS A 62 -9.38 0.44 -2.16
N PHE A 63 -10.36 0.62 -3.03
CA PHE A 63 -10.41 -0.04 -4.34
C PHE A 63 -10.52 0.99 -5.46
N GLY A 64 -9.93 0.63 -6.60
CA GLY A 64 -9.95 1.45 -7.81
C GLY A 64 -8.96 2.60 -7.79
N PRO A 65 -8.83 3.29 -8.93
CA PRO A 65 -7.74 4.23 -9.13
C PRO A 65 -7.90 5.50 -8.30
N MET A 66 -6.77 6.05 -7.83
CA MET A 66 -6.75 7.41 -7.31
C MET A 66 -7.35 8.40 -8.31
N ASN A 67 -8.36 9.13 -7.87
CA ASN A 67 -9.09 10.12 -8.65
C ASN A 67 -9.00 11.50 -7.98
N GLY A 68 -9.07 12.57 -8.78
CA GLY A 68 -9.00 13.92 -8.25
C GLY A 68 -8.40 14.93 -9.24
N THR A 69 -7.93 16.05 -8.70
CA THR A 69 -7.22 17.09 -9.46
C THR A 69 -5.78 17.17 -8.97
N ALA A 70 -4.82 17.05 -9.88
CA ALA A 70 -3.41 17.21 -9.59
C ALA A 70 -2.88 18.54 -10.15
N ARG A 71 -1.98 19.19 -9.43
CA ARG A 71 -1.33 20.45 -9.80
C ARG A 71 0.14 20.43 -9.39
N GLY A 72 0.97 21.19 -10.09
CA GLY A 72 2.41 21.28 -9.85
C GLY A 72 3.23 20.33 -10.71
N ASP A 73 4.51 20.24 -10.35
CA ASP A 73 5.46 19.30 -10.90
C ASP A 73 5.71 18.18 -9.90
N PHE A 74 5.91 16.98 -10.43
CA PHE A 74 6.04 15.75 -9.68
C PHE A 74 7.38 15.14 -10.05
N GLY A 75 8.22 14.73 -9.13
CA GLY A 75 9.44 14.00 -9.45
C GLY A 75 9.15 12.63 -10.08
N PRO A 76 10.20 11.84 -10.33
CA PRO A 76 10.10 10.46 -10.80
C PRO A 76 9.26 9.58 -9.87
N LEU A 77 9.50 9.69 -8.56
CA LEU A 77 8.80 9.01 -7.47
C LEU A 77 8.27 10.09 -6.52
N VAL A 78 7.01 9.99 -6.08
CA VAL A 78 6.38 10.98 -5.18
C VAL A 78 5.55 10.28 -4.13
N LEU A 79 5.68 10.72 -2.87
CA LEU A 79 4.77 10.35 -1.78
C LEU A 79 3.68 11.43 -1.65
N HIS A 80 2.49 11.20 -2.22
CA HIS A 80 1.35 12.13 -2.08
C HIS A 80 0.86 12.18 -0.62
N HIS A 81 0.89 11.02 0.03
CA HIS A 81 0.86 10.85 1.47
C HIS A 81 2.04 9.93 1.84
N PRO A 82 2.46 9.88 3.13
CA PRO A 82 3.55 9.00 3.55
C PRO A 82 3.41 7.53 3.13
N TRP A 83 2.19 7.09 2.83
CA TRP A 83 1.83 5.70 2.48
C TRP A 83 1.30 5.51 1.05
N THR A 84 1.30 6.56 0.21
CA THR A 84 0.81 6.49 -1.17
C THR A 84 1.90 6.90 -2.14
N LEU A 85 2.58 5.89 -2.70
CA LEU A 85 3.65 6.04 -3.66
C LEU A 85 3.09 6.18 -5.07
N LEU A 86 3.41 7.30 -5.71
CA LEU A 86 3.16 7.56 -7.11
C LEU A 86 4.49 7.51 -7.87
N MET A 87 4.45 7.00 -9.10
CA MET A 87 5.58 7.06 -10.02
C MET A 87 5.15 7.61 -11.36
N ARG A 88 6.05 8.33 -12.02
CA ARG A 88 5.92 8.58 -13.45
C ARG A 88 6.14 7.28 -14.23
N ARG A 89 5.49 7.15 -15.39
CA ARG A 89 5.59 5.95 -16.25
C ARG A 89 7.03 5.57 -16.60
N GLU A 90 7.79 6.48 -17.20
CA GLU A 90 9.14 6.19 -17.68
C GLU A 90 10.10 5.73 -16.54
N PRO A 91 10.19 6.42 -15.39
CA PRO A 91 10.95 5.93 -14.24
C PRO A 91 10.53 4.54 -13.74
N LEU A 92 9.23 4.25 -13.70
CA LEU A 92 8.74 2.92 -13.33
C LEU A 92 9.23 1.84 -14.30
N GLU A 93 9.10 2.09 -15.61
CA GLU A 93 9.53 1.15 -16.67
C GLU A 93 11.04 0.92 -16.63
N LEU A 94 11.84 1.96 -16.35
CA LEU A 94 13.28 1.83 -16.20
C LEU A 94 13.66 1.01 -14.96
N LEU A 95 13.00 1.23 -13.82
CA LEU A 95 13.20 0.42 -12.62
C LEU A 95 12.78 -1.05 -12.84
N GLN A 96 11.69 -1.30 -13.57
CA GLN A 96 11.29 -2.65 -13.95
C GLN A 96 12.34 -3.31 -14.88
N ALA A 97 12.92 -2.55 -15.81
CA ALA A 97 13.96 -3.04 -16.72
C ALA A 97 15.27 -3.41 -15.99
N GLU A 98 15.53 -2.83 -14.81
CA GLU A 98 16.61 -3.23 -13.90
C GLU A 98 16.34 -4.57 -13.18
N GLY A 99 15.17 -5.19 -13.42
CA GLY A 99 14.78 -6.47 -12.82
C GLY A 99 14.24 -6.34 -11.39
N LEU A 100 13.83 -5.13 -10.98
CA LEU A 100 13.21 -4.89 -9.69
C LEU A 100 11.76 -5.39 -9.64
N SER A 101 11.40 -6.01 -8.52
CA SER A 101 10.11 -6.66 -8.27
C SER A 101 9.25 -5.86 -7.29
N GLY A 102 7.93 -6.07 -7.33
CA GLY A 102 6.95 -5.29 -6.54
C GLY A 102 6.50 -3.98 -7.20
N LEU A 103 6.88 -3.76 -8.46
CA LEU A 103 6.63 -2.52 -9.20
C LEU A 103 5.35 -2.58 -10.04
N LYS A 104 4.19 -2.78 -9.41
CA LYS A 104 2.89 -2.75 -10.10
C LYS A 104 2.30 -1.33 -10.12
N GLY A 105 2.52 -0.60 -11.20
CA GLY A 105 1.92 0.72 -11.43
C GLY A 105 0.50 0.64 -11.97
N CYS A 106 -0.44 1.30 -11.31
CA CYS A 106 -1.85 1.37 -11.70
C CYS A 106 -2.20 2.79 -12.18
N ARG A 107 -2.92 2.88 -13.30
CA ARG A 107 -3.25 4.17 -13.90
C ARG A 107 -4.17 4.99 -12.99
N THR A 108 -3.77 6.21 -12.68
CA THR A 108 -4.63 7.14 -11.91
C THR A 108 -5.69 7.78 -12.80
N ALA A 109 -6.80 8.22 -12.19
CA ALA A 109 -7.84 9.04 -12.80
C ALA A 109 -7.68 10.53 -12.44
N LEU A 110 -6.42 10.98 -12.29
CA LEU A 110 -6.09 12.36 -11.95
C LEU A 110 -6.27 13.29 -13.15
N ARG A 111 -6.91 14.45 -12.91
CA ARG A 111 -7.06 15.52 -13.89
C ARG A 111 -6.03 16.61 -13.65
N PHE A 112 -5.31 16.99 -14.70
CA PHE A 112 -4.34 18.08 -14.66
C PHE A 112 -4.85 19.29 -15.42
N ARG A 113 -4.46 20.49 -14.98
CA ARG A 113 -4.77 21.74 -15.69
C ARG A 113 -3.68 22.20 -16.67
N LYS A 114 -2.54 21.50 -16.72
CA LYS A 114 -1.39 21.86 -17.58
C LYS A 114 -1.40 21.11 -18.91
N LYS A 115 -0.80 21.72 -19.93
CA LYS A 115 -0.56 21.06 -21.23
C LYS A 115 0.47 19.94 -21.04
N ASN A 116 0.20 18.76 -21.58
CA ASN A 116 1.06 17.56 -21.50
C ASN A 116 1.45 17.18 -20.05
N PRO A 117 0.49 16.81 -19.19
CA PRO A 117 0.81 16.38 -17.84
C PRO A 117 1.59 15.06 -17.86
N PRO A 118 2.45 14.79 -16.85
CA PRO A 118 3.05 13.49 -16.69
C PRO A 118 1.97 12.45 -16.40
N GLU A 119 2.17 11.23 -16.88
CA GLU A 119 1.36 10.11 -16.45
C GLU A 119 1.84 9.63 -15.08
N LEU A 120 1.00 9.85 -14.06
CA LEU A 120 1.23 9.35 -12.70
C LEU A 120 0.50 8.02 -12.51
N LEU A 121 1.25 7.04 -12.04
CA LEU A 121 0.80 5.70 -11.70
C LEU A 121 0.85 5.55 -10.18
N GLU A 122 -0.21 5.02 -9.59
CA GLU A 122 -0.25 4.64 -8.18
C GLU A 122 0.30 3.22 -8.02
N LEU A 123 1.26 3.04 -7.12
CA LEU A 123 1.86 1.73 -6.89
C LEU A 123 0.95 0.87 -6.00
N GLU A 124 0.58 -0.31 -6.50
CA GLU A 124 -0.10 -1.33 -5.71
C GLU A 124 0.95 -2.14 -4.93
N LEU A 125 1.15 -1.79 -3.66
CA LEU A 125 2.14 -2.40 -2.79
C LEU A 125 1.49 -3.45 -1.88
N LEU A 126 1.93 -4.69 -2.00
CA LEU A 126 1.40 -5.80 -1.21
C LEU A 126 1.91 -5.74 0.25
N PRO A 127 1.05 -6.03 1.24
CA PRO A 127 1.45 -6.12 2.64
C PRO A 127 2.33 -7.35 2.89
N ARG A 128 3.58 -7.15 3.31
CA ARG A 128 4.56 -8.22 3.60
C ARG A 128 5.49 -7.80 4.76
N GLY A 129 6.24 -8.76 5.29
CA GLY A 129 7.11 -8.57 6.45
C GLY A 129 6.34 -8.41 7.76
N LYS A 130 7.03 -8.62 8.87
CA LYS A 130 6.53 -8.47 10.24
C LYS A 130 7.58 -7.78 11.11
N LEU A 131 7.13 -7.21 12.22
CA LEU A 131 7.98 -6.78 13.31
C LEU A 131 8.68 -7.98 13.95
N HIS A 132 9.91 -7.77 14.38
CA HIS A 132 10.59 -8.74 15.21
C HIS A 132 9.84 -8.93 16.54
N PRO A 133 9.57 -10.18 17.00
CA PRO A 133 8.76 -10.45 18.18
C PRO A 133 9.20 -9.70 19.44
N ASP A 134 10.51 -9.52 19.62
CA ASP A 134 11.09 -8.79 20.78
C ASP A 134 10.67 -7.31 20.86
N TYR A 135 10.14 -6.75 19.77
CA TYR A 135 9.72 -5.35 19.67
C TYR A 135 8.19 -5.19 19.74
N LEU A 136 7.45 -6.27 19.96
CA LEU A 136 6.01 -6.22 20.22
C LEU A 136 5.78 -5.85 21.69
N LEU A 137 5.41 -4.59 21.95
CA LEU A 137 5.21 -4.05 23.30
C LEU A 137 4.06 -4.74 24.06
N GLU A 138 2.97 -5.09 23.36
CA GLU A 138 1.85 -5.89 23.89
C GLU A 138 1.23 -6.73 22.77
N GLN A 139 1.31 -8.05 22.85
CA GLN A 139 0.54 -8.94 21.97
C GLN A 139 -0.91 -9.00 22.48
N ARG A 140 -1.78 -8.14 21.95
CA ARG A 140 -3.22 -8.30 22.15
C ARG A 140 -3.73 -9.28 21.11
N PRO A 141 -4.58 -10.26 21.47
CA PRO A 141 -5.11 -11.19 20.48
C PRO A 141 -5.84 -10.40 19.39
N PRO A 142 -5.67 -10.77 18.10
CA PRO A 142 -6.34 -10.09 17.01
C PRO A 142 -7.86 -10.13 17.23
N CYS A 143 -8.56 -9.11 16.73
CA CYS A 143 -10.01 -9.11 16.82
C CYS A 143 -10.58 -10.37 16.13
N PRO A 144 -11.42 -11.19 16.79
CA PRO A 144 -11.94 -12.42 16.19
C PRO A 144 -12.90 -12.17 15.01
N ARG A 145 -13.20 -10.90 14.68
CA ARG A 145 -14.07 -10.52 13.56
C ARG A 145 -13.30 -9.86 12.43
N CYS A 146 -12.57 -8.79 12.72
CA CYS A 146 -11.84 -8.04 11.69
C CYS A 146 -10.35 -8.40 11.62
N GLU A 147 -9.87 -9.32 12.47
CA GLU A 147 -8.47 -9.79 12.57
C GLU A 147 -7.45 -8.68 12.79
N ASN A 148 -7.90 -7.45 13.02
CA ASN A 148 -7.04 -6.31 13.28
C ASN A 148 -6.35 -6.51 14.62
N GLU A 149 -5.02 -6.41 14.60
CA GLU A 149 -4.16 -6.43 15.77
C GLU A 149 -3.66 -4.99 15.98
N PRO A 150 -4.13 -4.28 17.02
CA PRO A 150 -3.67 -2.93 17.27
C PRO A 150 -2.24 -2.98 17.80
N VAL A 151 -1.27 -2.80 16.91
CA VAL A 151 0.14 -2.62 17.28
C VAL A 151 0.44 -1.11 17.28
N GLU A 152 1.05 -0.61 18.35
CA GLU A 152 1.63 0.74 18.33
C GLU A 152 2.97 0.69 17.61
N ALA A 153 3.14 1.56 16.62
CA ALA A 153 4.39 1.65 15.86
C ALA A 153 5.50 2.23 16.73
N PRO A 154 6.59 1.49 16.99
CA PRO A 154 7.78 2.10 17.56
C PRO A 154 8.37 3.12 16.57
N GLU A 155 9.06 4.14 17.07
CA GLU A 155 9.68 5.18 16.23
C GLU A 155 10.71 4.60 15.23
N MET A 156 11.35 3.49 15.60
CA MET A 156 12.21 2.69 14.75
C MET A 156 11.82 1.21 14.86
N PRO A 157 10.98 0.70 13.95
CA PRO A 157 10.63 -0.71 13.95
C PRO A 157 11.82 -1.55 13.51
N THR A 158 12.05 -2.65 14.23
CA THR A 158 12.98 -3.69 13.82
C THR A 158 12.23 -4.75 13.06
N LEU A 159 12.68 -5.03 11.83
CA LEU A 159 12.03 -6.01 10.97
C LEU A 159 12.49 -7.43 11.33
N ASP A 160 11.58 -8.39 11.32
CA ASP A 160 11.92 -9.82 11.43
C ASP A 160 12.48 -10.31 10.09
N ALA A 161 13.78 -10.66 10.05
CA ALA A 161 14.45 -11.13 8.84
C ALA A 161 13.74 -12.34 8.20
N ASN A 162 13.16 -13.23 9.00
CA ASN A 162 12.52 -14.46 8.52
C ASN A 162 11.17 -14.19 7.82
N SER A 163 10.59 -13.02 8.08
CA SER A 163 9.29 -12.61 7.52
C SER A 163 9.42 -11.83 6.21
N LEU A 164 10.62 -11.35 5.88
CA LEU A 164 10.83 -10.45 4.74
C LEU A 164 10.68 -11.19 3.41
N PRO A 165 9.98 -10.59 2.42
CA PRO A 165 9.87 -11.19 1.09
C PRO A 165 11.23 -11.23 0.40
N GLN A 166 11.55 -12.36 -0.23
CA GLN A 166 12.71 -12.47 -1.13
C GLN A 166 12.35 -12.16 -2.59
N ASP A 167 11.05 -12.05 -2.87
CA ASP A 167 10.44 -11.89 -4.19
C ASP A 167 10.06 -10.44 -4.53
N LEU A 168 10.28 -9.49 -3.62
CA LEU A 168 9.86 -8.10 -3.78
C LEU A 168 10.97 -7.15 -3.36
N ASP A 169 11.19 -6.09 -4.14
CA ASP A 169 12.14 -5.03 -3.81
C ASP A 169 11.48 -3.81 -3.17
N VAL A 170 10.17 -3.65 -3.37
CA VAL A 170 9.36 -2.62 -2.71
C VAL A 170 8.00 -3.19 -2.35
N PHE A 171 7.58 -2.98 -1.10
CA PHE A 171 6.33 -3.52 -0.56
C PHE A 171 5.83 -2.69 0.62
N ARG A 172 4.60 -2.97 1.04
CA ARG A 172 3.99 -2.31 2.21
C ARG A 172 4.27 -3.16 3.45
N PHE A 173 4.63 -2.54 4.56
CA PHE A 173 4.89 -3.30 5.78
C PHE A 173 3.58 -3.80 6.40
N ALA A 174 3.40 -5.10 6.60
CA ALA A 174 2.10 -5.67 6.98
C ALA A 174 1.61 -5.18 8.36
N ASP A 175 2.53 -5.05 9.32
CA ASP A 175 2.17 -4.62 10.68
C ASP A 175 1.93 -3.10 10.78
N PHE A 176 2.51 -2.31 9.88
CA PHE A 176 2.23 -0.87 9.73
C PHE A 176 2.03 -0.50 8.27
N LEU A 177 0.78 -0.59 7.81
CA LEU A 177 0.43 -0.31 6.42
C LEU A 177 0.79 1.12 5.98
N THR A 178 1.10 2.05 6.88
CA THR A 178 1.57 3.38 6.50
C THR A 178 3.04 3.43 6.09
N MET A 179 3.81 2.35 6.29
CA MET A 179 5.22 2.23 5.94
C MET A 179 5.42 1.48 4.63
N ILE A 180 6.34 2.00 3.82
CA ILE A 180 6.81 1.36 2.59
C ILE A 180 8.25 0.92 2.84
N ILE A 181 8.51 -0.37 2.60
CA ILE A 181 9.83 -0.97 2.75
C ILE A 181 10.41 -1.18 1.37
N ALA A 182 11.69 -0.88 1.23
CA ALA A 182 12.44 -1.13 0.02
C ALA A 182 13.75 -1.86 0.35
N THR A 183 14.16 -2.77 -0.53
CA THR A 183 15.47 -3.44 -0.44
C THR A 183 16.58 -2.47 -0.78
N GLU A 184 17.81 -2.77 -0.34
CA GLU A 184 18.99 -2.00 -0.72
C GLU A 184 19.13 -1.90 -2.26
N ARG A 185 18.85 -3.00 -2.97
CA ARG A 185 18.86 -3.05 -4.44
C ARG A 185 17.94 -2.01 -5.08
N PHE A 186 16.73 -1.82 -4.55
CA PHE A 186 15.82 -0.77 -5.01
C PHE A 186 16.39 0.63 -4.74
N VAL A 187 16.89 0.86 -3.52
CA VAL A 187 17.43 2.15 -3.10
C VAL A 187 18.63 2.55 -3.96
N GLU A 188 19.54 1.61 -4.22
CA GLU A 188 20.70 1.82 -5.08
C GLU A 188 20.31 2.15 -6.52
N ALA A 189 19.31 1.46 -7.08
CA ALA A 189 18.80 1.74 -8.42
C ALA A 189 18.17 3.14 -8.52
N VAL A 190 17.35 3.52 -7.54
CA VAL A 190 16.75 4.86 -7.45
C VAL A 190 17.84 5.94 -7.36
N ARG A 191 18.86 5.75 -6.52
CA ARG A 191 19.99 6.68 -6.38
C ARG A 191 20.80 6.80 -7.67
N ARG A 192 21.15 5.67 -8.29
CA ARG A 192 21.92 5.64 -9.54
C ARG A 192 21.20 6.32 -10.70
N LEU A 193 19.88 6.16 -10.78
CA LEU A 193 19.05 6.82 -11.79
C LEU A 193 18.71 8.28 -11.41
N GLY A 194 19.08 8.71 -10.21
CA GLY A 194 18.82 10.04 -9.69
C GLY A 194 17.33 10.30 -9.55
N TYR A 195 16.57 9.39 -8.93
CA TYR A 195 15.11 9.47 -8.79
C TYR A 195 14.63 9.83 -7.36
N GLU A 196 15.54 10.29 -6.51
CA GLU A 196 15.30 10.58 -5.08
C GLU A 196 14.86 12.02 -4.77
N GLN A 197 14.38 12.79 -5.77
CA GLN A 197 14.09 14.22 -5.58
C GLN A 197 13.02 14.50 -4.51
N ASP A 198 11.98 13.67 -4.46
CA ASP A 198 10.80 13.90 -3.62
C ASP A 198 10.61 12.81 -2.55
N ILE A 199 11.63 11.97 -2.33
CA ILE A 199 11.59 10.89 -1.34
C ILE A 199 12.90 10.80 -0.56
N LEU A 200 12.83 10.33 0.68
CA LEU A 200 14.00 10.05 1.50
C LEU A 200 13.98 8.59 1.93
N PHE A 201 15.16 7.98 1.94
CA PHE A 201 15.35 6.62 2.44
C PHE A 201 15.94 6.68 3.84
N ARG A 202 15.33 5.92 4.75
CA ARG A 202 15.83 5.69 6.10
C ARG A 202 16.11 4.20 6.24
N GLU A 203 17.33 3.86 6.62
CA GLU A 203 17.69 2.49 6.95
C GLU A 203 16.98 2.04 8.23
N LEU A 204 16.51 0.79 8.23
CA LEU A 204 15.82 0.17 9.36
C LEU A 204 16.61 -1.05 9.82
N PRO A 205 16.68 -1.30 11.14
CA PRO A 205 17.32 -2.49 11.65
C PRO A 205 16.53 -3.75 11.24
N VAL A 206 17.27 -4.79 10.90
CA VAL A 206 16.74 -6.13 10.62
C VAL A 206 17.36 -7.09 11.62
N HIS A 207 16.53 -7.84 12.33
CA HIS A 207 16.99 -8.84 13.29
C HIS A 207 16.65 -10.23 12.76
N GLY A 208 17.70 -11.04 12.58
CA GLY A 208 17.59 -12.47 12.31
C GLY A 208 17.52 -13.28 13.60
N PRO A 209 17.40 -14.61 13.48
CA PRO A 209 17.41 -15.52 14.63
C PRO A 209 18.75 -15.55 15.38
#